data_AF-A0A1G4X8M4-F1
#
_entry.id   AF-A0A1G4X8M4-F1
#
_cell.length_a   1.000
_cell.length_b   1.000
_cell.length_c   1.000
_cell.angle_alpha   90.00
_cell.angle_beta   90.00
_cell.angle_gamma   90.00
#
_symmetry.space_group_name_H-M   'P 1'
#
loop_
_entity.id
_entity.type
_entity.pdbx_description
1 polymer ?
#
loop_
_entity_poly.entity_id
_entity_poly.type
_entity_poly.pdbx_seq_one_letter_code
_entity_poly.pdbx_strand_id
1 'polypeptide(L)'
;MQNRICVRFRVRDRGGSSANRTLENEAAEFDWVSFKNLPNAEEFVRRAYFATVKRFIREISEHKNGTTKHSLLSMESVLARSLNFTRKEVEEWIDARDWTQQVFQIPHDEAIAILKKVLPKLTSPNAEPFTDTEREKLQLVISTVADVPTDAIADYLFIKLDQKSEEPDWLNLL
;
A
#
# COMPACT_ATOMS: atom_id res chain seq x y z
N MET A 1 32.99 -0.14 -1.87
CA MET A 1 32.30 -0.95 -2.88
C MET A 1 30.84 -0.57 -2.84
N GLN A 2 30.22 -0.18 -3.95
CA GLN A 2 28.77 0.04 -3.98
C GLN A 2 28.09 -1.31 -4.05
N ASN A 3 27.26 -1.62 -3.05
CA ASN A 3 26.40 -2.79 -3.08
C ASN A 3 25.49 -2.71 -4.31
N ARG A 4 25.38 -3.81 -5.04
CA ARG A 4 24.51 -3.94 -6.21
C ARG A 4 23.41 -4.93 -5.88
N ILE A 5 22.20 -4.64 -6.31
CA ILE A 5 21.04 -5.52 -6.19
C ILE A 5 20.55 -5.91 -7.58
N CYS A 6 20.01 -7.12 -7.69
CA CYS A 6 19.36 -7.54 -8.92
C CYS A 6 17.88 -7.17 -8.89
N VAL A 7 17.43 -6.35 -9.84
CA VAL A 7 16.03 -5.96 -9.98
C VAL A 7 15.40 -6.78 -11.10
N ARG A 8 14.40 -7.60 -10.74
CA ARG A 8 13.68 -8.48 -11.67
C ARG A 8 12.18 -8.20 -11.63
N PHE A 9 11.56 -7.99 -12.79
CA PHE A 9 10.11 -7.80 -12.90
C PHE A 9 9.54 -8.35 -14.21
N ARG A 10 8.24 -8.67 -14.21
CA ARG A 10 7.52 -9.17 -15.39
C ARG A 10 6.85 -8.04 -16.13
N VAL A 11 6.93 -8.05 -17.46
CA VAL A 11 6.27 -7.08 -18.34
C VAL A 11 5.28 -7.83 -19.22
N ARG A 12 4.08 -7.26 -19.39
CA ARG A 12 3.11 -7.69 -20.40
C ARG A 12 3.27 -6.79 -21.63
N ASP A 13 3.52 -7.38 -22.79
CA ASP A 13 3.58 -6.62 -24.03
C ASP A 13 2.15 -6.21 -24.46
N ARG A 14 2.00 -4.95 -24.90
CA ARG A 14 0.71 -4.44 -25.40
C ARG A 14 0.50 -4.91 -26.84
N GLY A 15 -0.32 -5.94 -27.01
CA GLY A 15 -0.81 -6.41 -28.31
C GLY A 15 -0.22 -7.75 -28.75
N GLY A 16 -1.01 -8.82 -28.59
CA GLY A 16 -0.84 -10.08 -29.33
C GLY A 16 0.10 -11.13 -28.71
N SER A 17 -0.51 -12.25 -28.29
CA SER A 17 0.08 -13.48 -27.73
C SER A 17 0.87 -13.33 -26.42
N SER A 18 0.41 -14.07 -25.42
CA SER A 18 0.71 -13.96 -23.99
C SER A 18 2.13 -14.39 -23.60
N ALA A 19 3.18 -13.81 -24.18
CA ALA A 19 4.54 -14.01 -23.68
C ALA A 19 4.82 -13.01 -22.54
N ASN A 20 4.62 -13.44 -21.29
CA ASN A 20 5.11 -12.70 -20.13
C ASN A 20 6.64 -12.73 -20.16
N ARG A 21 7.29 -11.64 -20.58
CA ARG A 21 8.76 -11.53 -20.50
C ARG A 21 9.18 -11.06 -19.13
N THR A 22 10.24 -11.67 -18.60
CA THR A 22 10.89 -11.21 -17.36
C THR A 22 12.08 -10.36 -17.76
N LEU A 23 12.15 -9.13 -17.24
CA LEU A 23 13.30 -8.25 -17.37
C LEU A 23 14.08 -8.28 -16.06
N GLU A 24 15.40 -8.30 -16.17
CA GLU A 24 16.31 -8.37 -15.04
C GLU A 24 17.56 -7.57 -15.34
N ASN A 25 18.00 -6.74 -14.39
CA ASN A 25 19.26 -6.00 -14.45
C ASN A 25 19.78 -5.71 -13.05
N GLU A 26 21.10 -5.50 -12.94
CA GLU A 26 21.71 -5.01 -11.72
C GLU A 26 21.59 -3.49 -11.59
N ALA A 27 21.25 -3.02 -10.38
CA ALA A 27 21.21 -1.62 -10.01
C ALA A 27 22.01 -1.39 -8.71
N ALA A 28 22.41 -0.14 -8.45
CA ALA A 28 22.94 0.21 -7.14
C ALA A 28 21.88 -0.02 -6.06
N GLU A 29 22.27 -0.57 -4.92
CA GLU A 29 21.42 -0.62 -3.75
C GLU A 29 21.04 0.80 -3.32
N PHE A 30 19.77 1.01 -2.97
CA PHE A 30 19.31 2.32 -2.53
C PHE A 30 19.79 2.60 -1.10
N ASP A 31 20.61 3.64 -0.94
CA ASP A 31 21.04 4.16 0.37
C ASP A 31 20.41 5.54 0.63
N TRP A 32 19.50 5.58 1.60
CA TRP A 32 18.82 6.81 2.00
C TRP A 32 19.78 7.90 2.49
N VAL A 33 20.82 7.53 3.25
CA VAL A 33 21.74 8.51 3.86
C VAL A 33 22.55 9.20 2.79
N SER A 34 23.09 8.46 1.83
CA SER A 34 23.78 9.06 0.68
C SER A 34 22.80 9.81 -0.22
N PHE A 35 21.63 9.24 -0.50
CA PHE A 35 20.65 9.82 -1.42
C PHE A 35 20.22 11.22 -0.99
N LYS A 36 19.80 11.41 0.26
CA LYS A 36 19.27 12.71 0.74
C LYS A 36 20.29 13.85 0.71
N ASN A 37 21.58 13.52 0.64
CA ASN A 37 22.69 14.47 0.58
C ASN A 37 23.11 14.81 -0.86
N LEU A 38 22.50 14.18 -1.88
CA LEU A 38 22.78 14.50 -3.28
C LEU A 38 22.13 15.84 -3.67
N PRO A 39 22.80 16.66 -4.51
CA PRO A 39 22.35 18.02 -4.83
C PRO A 39 20.98 18.11 -5.54
N ASN A 40 20.47 17.02 -6.12
CA ASN A 40 19.19 16.97 -6.83
C ASN A 40 18.16 16.05 -6.16
N ALA A 41 18.43 15.52 -4.97
CA ALA A 41 17.57 14.55 -4.31
C ALA A 41 16.18 15.13 -4.02
N GLU A 42 16.13 16.36 -3.52
CA GLU A 42 14.88 17.05 -3.20
C GLU A 42 14.01 17.25 -4.46
N GLU A 43 14.60 17.76 -5.54
CA GLU A 43 13.87 17.99 -6.80
C GLU A 43 13.40 16.67 -7.43
N PHE A 44 14.20 15.61 -7.32
CA PHE A 44 13.80 14.27 -7.76
C PHE A 44 12.55 13.78 -7.00
N VAL A 45 12.57 13.86 -5.66
CA VAL A 45 11.43 13.46 -4.81
C VAL A 45 10.21 14.31 -5.09
N ARG A 46 10.38 15.63 -5.24
CA ARG A 46 9.29 16.57 -5.56
C ARG A 46 8.62 16.23 -6.89
N ARG A 47 9.40 15.92 -7.93
CA ARG A 47 8.85 15.51 -9.24
C ARG A 47 8.11 14.18 -9.16
N ALA A 48 8.65 13.20 -8.44
CA ALA A 48 8.01 11.91 -8.23
C ALA A 48 6.68 12.05 -7.47
N TYR A 49 6.66 12.90 -6.43
CA TYR A 49 5.46 13.24 -5.68
C TYR A 49 4.39 13.87 -6.58
N PHE A 50 4.73 14.91 -7.35
CA PHE A 50 3.75 15.54 -8.24
C PHE A 50 3.27 14.64 -9.38
N ALA A 51 4.11 13.74 -9.88
CA ALA A 51 3.67 12.73 -10.84
C ALA A 51 2.61 11.80 -10.23
N THR A 52 2.80 11.40 -8.97
CA THR A 52 1.84 10.60 -8.20
C THR A 52 0.53 11.36 -7.98
N VAL A 53 0.60 12.63 -7.56
CA VAL A 53 -0.59 13.48 -7.37
C VAL A 53 -1.38 13.63 -8.68
N LYS A 54 -0.69 13.90 -9.80
CA LYS A 54 -1.34 13.99 -11.13
C LYS A 54 -2.03 12.69 -11.52
N ARG A 55 -1.40 11.53 -11.24
CA ARG A 55 -2.02 10.21 -11.44
C ARG A 55 -3.30 10.09 -10.62
N PHE A 56 -3.28 10.47 -9.33
CA PHE A 56 -4.47 10.40 -8.47
C PHE A 56 -5.59 11.33 -8.91
N ILE A 57 -5.29 12.56 -9.31
CA ILE A 57 -6.29 13.49 -9.88
C ILE A 57 -6.97 12.86 -11.10
N ARG A 58 -6.18 12.22 -11.98
CA ARG A 58 -6.71 11.51 -13.14
C ARG A 58 -7.60 10.33 -12.73
N GLU A 59 -7.17 9.51 -11.78
CA GLU A 59 -7.96 8.37 -11.29
C GLU A 59 -9.28 8.81 -10.65
N ILE A 60 -9.28 9.91 -9.89
CA ILE A 60 -10.50 10.52 -9.32
C ILE A 60 -11.43 10.97 -10.45
N SER A 61 -10.89 11.68 -11.46
CA SER A 61 -11.69 12.12 -12.60
C SER A 61 -12.27 10.96 -13.41
N GLU A 62 -11.51 9.87 -13.54
CA GLU A 62 -11.92 8.67 -14.29
C GLU A 62 -12.73 7.67 -13.44
N HIS A 63 -12.93 7.93 -12.14
CA HIS A 63 -13.57 7.03 -11.17
C HIS A 63 -12.95 5.61 -11.19
N LYS A 64 -11.61 5.54 -11.16
CA LYS A 64 -10.85 4.27 -11.25
C LYS A 64 -10.02 4.02 -10.00
N ASN A 65 -9.68 2.74 -9.80
CA ASN A 65 -8.76 2.25 -8.77
C ASN A 65 -9.16 2.57 -7.32
N GLY A 66 -10.38 3.07 -7.08
CA GLY A 66 -10.85 3.49 -5.76
C GLY A 66 -10.13 4.72 -5.20
N THR A 67 -9.52 5.55 -6.05
CA THR A 67 -8.85 6.79 -5.61
C THR A 67 -9.90 7.87 -5.37
N THR A 68 -9.90 8.47 -4.17
CA THR A 68 -10.87 9.51 -3.77
C THR A 68 -10.17 10.82 -3.45
N LYS A 69 -10.94 11.90 -3.26
CA LYS A 69 -10.39 13.19 -2.80
C LYS A 69 -9.65 13.07 -1.46
N HIS A 70 -10.03 12.11 -0.61
CA HIS A 70 -9.33 11.84 0.65
C HIS A 70 -7.86 11.46 0.42
N SER A 71 -7.55 10.78 -0.69
CA SER A 71 -6.18 10.38 -1.05
C SER A 71 -5.24 11.57 -1.34
N LEU A 72 -5.77 12.80 -1.40
CA LEU A 72 -5.01 14.03 -1.65
C LEU A 72 -4.95 14.97 -0.44
N LEU A 73 -5.49 14.58 0.73
CA LEU A 73 -5.60 15.46 1.89
C LEU A 73 -4.26 15.75 2.58
N SER A 74 -3.33 14.80 2.57
CA SER A 74 -2.01 14.93 3.21
C SER A 74 -0.90 14.29 2.36
N MET A 75 0.35 14.67 2.61
CA MET A 75 1.50 14.05 1.94
C MET A 75 1.60 12.56 2.31
N GLU A 76 1.27 12.23 3.55
CA GLU A 76 1.21 10.89 4.12
C GLU A 76 0.19 10.05 3.36
N SER A 77 -1.02 10.57 3.11
CA SER A 77 -2.07 9.89 2.34
C SER A 77 -1.60 9.60 0.90
N VAL A 78 -0.89 10.55 0.29
CA VAL A 78 -0.36 10.38 -1.06
C VAL A 78 0.73 9.31 -1.09
N LEU A 79 1.67 9.36 -0.14
CA LEU A 79 2.77 8.40 -0.02
C LEU A 79 2.24 7.00 0.25
N ALA A 80 1.39 6.85 1.27
CA ALA A 80 0.70 5.63 1.62
C ALA A 80 0.12 4.96 0.38
N ARG A 81 -0.71 5.67 -0.39
CA ARG A 81 -1.35 5.12 -1.58
C ARG A 81 -0.39 4.87 -2.75
N SER A 82 0.73 5.59 -2.80
CA SER A 82 1.72 5.44 -3.87
C SER A 82 2.59 4.19 -3.74
N LEU A 83 2.75 3.70 -2.50
CA LEU A 83 3.55 2.53 -2.18
C LEU A 83 2.72 1.27 -2.40
N ASN A 84 3.34 0.28 -3.05
CA ASN A 84 2.83 -1.07 -3.11
C ASN A 84 3.80 -1.94 -2.33
N PHE A 85 3.32 -2.53 -1.25
CA PHE A 85 4.09 -3.50 -0.47
C PHE A 85 3.77 -4.90 -0.96
N THR A 86 4.77 -5.76 -1.03
CA THR A 86 4.59 -7.19 -1.19
C THR A 86 4.06 -7.79 0.11
N ARG A 87 3.42 -8.97 0.01
CA ARG A 87 3.00 -9.76 1.16
C ARG A 87 4.13 -9.95 2.19
N LYS A 88 5.34 -10.26 1.73
CA LYS A 88 6.51 -10.48 2.59
C LYS A 88 6.90 -9.24 3.36
N GLU A 89 6.91 -8.07 2.70
CA GLU A 89 7.21 -6.79 3.36
C GLU A 89 6.16 -6.43 4.42
N VAL A 90 4.89 -6.75 4.16
CA VAL A 90 3.82 -6.55 5.16
C VAL A 90 3.96 -7.51 6.34
N GLU A 91 4.28 -8.79 6.09
CA GLU A 91 4.52 -9.77 7.16
C GLU A 91 5.74 -9.40 8.01
N GLU A 92 6.87 -9.05 7.39
CA GLU A 92 8.08 -8.58 8.08
C GLU A 92 7.81 -7.31 8.90
N TRP A 93 6.96 -6.42 8.39
CA TRP A 93 6.56 -5.22 9.12
C TRP A 93 5.74 -5.53 10.37
N ILE A 94 4.77 -6.44 10.28
CA ILE A 94 3.99 -6.86 11.45
C ILE A 94 4.91 -7.48 12.51
N ASP A 95 5.92 -8.24 12.10
CA ASP A 95 6.86 -8.89 13.01
C ASP A 95 7.86 -7.91 13.64
N ALA A 96 8.26 -6.86 12.92
CA ALA A 96 9.23 -5.87 13.41
C ALA A 96 8.60 -4.81 14.33
N ARG A 97 7.27 -4.67 14.34
CA ARG A 97 6.57 -3.67 15.14
C ARG A 97 6.46 -4.10 16.60
N ASP A 98 6.80 -3.19 17.51
CA ASP A 98 6.51 -3.35 18.92
C ASP A 98 5.01 -3.07 19.18
N TRP A 99 4.26 -4.13 19.41
CA TRP A 99 2.82 -4.07 19.67
C TRP A 99 2.49 -3.86 21.14
N THR A 100 3.46 -3.87 22.05
CA THR A 100 3.23 -3.86 23.51
C THR A 100 2.53 -2.59 24.01
N GLN A 101 2.66 -1.49 23.26
CA GLN A 101 2.02 -0.22 23.59
C GLN A 101 0.57 -0.10 23.08
N GLN A 102 0.07 -1.08 22.33
CA GLN A 102 -1.28 -1.05 21.77
C GLN A 102 -2.29 -1.76 22.67
N VAL A 103 -3.39 -1.06 22.97
CA VAL A 103 -4.48 -1.58 23.80
C VAL A 103 -5.64 -1.99 22.91
N PHE A 104 -5.56 -3.21 22.38
CA PHE A 104 -6.62 -3.77 21.55
C PHE A 104 -7.88 -4.08 22.37
N GLN A 105 -9.04 -4.02 21.71
CA GLN A 105 -10.32 -4.41 22.29
C GLN A 105 -10.50 -5.94 22.40
N ILE A 106 -9.59 -6.70 21.79
CA ILE A 106 -9.52 -8.17 21.79
C ILE A 106 -8.15 -8.63 22.32
N PRO A 107 -7.97 -9.91 22.70
CA PRO A 107 -6.68 -10.42 23.14
C PRO A 107 -5.55 -10.10 22.15
N HIS A 108 -4.40 -9.72 22.68
CA HIS A 108 -3.28 -9.20 21.89
C HIS A 108 -2.77 -10.18 20.82
N ASP A 109 -2.61 -11.46 21.20
CA ASP A 109 -2.24 -12.53 20.27
C ASP A 109 -3.28 -12.73 19.16
N GLU A 110 -4.57 -12.56 19.49
CA GLU A 110 -5.66 -12.67 18.52
C GLU A 110 -5.65 -11.49 17.54
N ALA A 111 -5.40 -10.27 18.02
CA ALA A 111 -5.25 -9.09 17.18
C ALA A 111 -4.08 -9.24 16.19
N ILE A 112 -2.92 -9.68 16.66
CA ILE A 112 -1.76 -9.91 15.78
C ILE A 112 -2.04 -11.01 14.77
N ALA A 113 -2.68 -12.12 15.18
CA ALA A 113 -3.05 -13.20 14.28
C ALA A 113 -4.02 -12.74 13.18
N ILE A 114 -4.98 -11.87 13.51
CA ILE A 114 -5.89 -11.24 12.55
C ILE A 114 -5.10 -10.35 11.58
N LEU A 115 -4.21 -9.48 12.07
CA LEU A 115 -3.39 -8.61 11.21
C LEU A 115 -2.53 -9.43 10.23
N LYS A 116 -1.85 -10.47 10.71
CA LYS A 116 -1.04 -11.36 9.86
C LYS A 116 -1.85 -12.11 8.82
N LYS A 117 -3.09 -12.48 9.12
CA LYS A 117 -3.97 -13.17 8.17
C LYS A 117 -4.54 -12.21 7.12
N VAL A 118 -4.86 -10.98 7.52
CA VAL A 118 -5.73 -10.10 6.74
C VAL A 118 -4.95 -9.02 6.00
N LEU A 119 -3.95 -8.40 6.62
CA LEU A 119 -3.17 -7.33 5.97
C LEU A 119 -2.44 -7.78 4.70
N PRO A 120 -1.84 -8.98 4.63
CA PRO A 120 -1.25 -9.45 3.38
C PRO A 120 -2.23 -9.57 2.22
N LYS A 121 -3.53 -9.80 2.47
CA LYS A 121 -4.55 -9.85 1.42
C LYS A 121 -4.69 -8.50 0.70
N LEU A 122 -4.49 -7.38 1.40
CA LEU A 122 -4.57 -6.02 0.84
C LEU A 122 -3.50 -5.73 -0.23
N THR A 123 -2.43 -6.51 -0.25
CA THR A 123 -1.35 -6.38 -1.24
C THR A 123 -1.67 -7.06 -2.57
N SER A 124 -2.73 -7.87 -2.62
CA SER A 124 -3.09 -8.64 -3.80
C SER A 124 -3.88 -7.77 -4.79
N PRO A 125 -3.45 -7.64 -6.06
CA PRO A 125 -4.18 -6.85 -7.07
C PRO A 125 -5.56 -7.41 -7.41
N ASN A 126 -5.85 -8.66 -7.01
CA ASN A 126 -7.16 -9.32 -7.12
C ASN A 126 -7.65 -9.79 -5.74
N ALA A 127 -7.39 -9.01 -4.68
CA ALA A 127 -7.86 -9.36 -3.36
C ALA A 127 -9.38 -9.56 -3.39
N GLU A 128 -9.84 -10.73 -2.96
CA GLU A 128 -11.28 -10.94 -2.74
C GLU A 128 -11.77 -9.89 -1.73
N PRO A 129 -12.98 -9.35 -1.91
CA PRO A 129 -13.58 -8.46 -0.94
C PRO A 129 -13.54 -9.12 0.45
N PHE A 130 -13.18 -8.34 1.48
CA PHE A 130 -13.29 -8.85 2.85
C PHE A 130 -14.73 -9.26 3.14
N THR A 131 -14.88 -10.41 3.78
CA THR A 131 -16.17 -10.81 4.35
C THR A 131 -16.58 -9.80 5.44
N ASP A 132 -17.88 -9.67 5.71
CA ASP A 132 -18.37 -8.74 6.75
C ASP A 132 -17.76 -9.07 8.11
N THR A 133 -17.60 -10.35 8.42
CA THR A 133 -16.92 -10.82 9.64
C THR A 133 -15.44 -10.42 9.69
N GLU A 134 -14.73 -10.42 8.56
CA GLU A 134 -13.35 -9.92 8.50
C GLU A 134 -13.31 -8.40 8.69
N ARG A 135 -14.27 -7.65 8.13
CA ARG A 135 -14.36 -6.18 8.30
C ARG A 135 -14.63 -5.78 9.74
N GLU A 136 -15.57 -6.45 10.41
CA GLU A 136 -15.88 -6.20 11.83
C GLU A 136 -14.65 -6.46 12.71
N LYS A 137 -13.97 -7.59 12.51
CA LYS A 137 -12.73 -7.92 13.24
C LYS A 137 -11.61 -6.92 12.96
N LEU A 138 -11.49 -6.45 11.72
CA LEU A 138 -10.53 -5.41 11.35
C LEU A 138 -10.84 -4.09 12.04
N GLN A 139 -12.11 -3.65 12.09
CA GLN A 139 -12.50 -2.41 12.77
C GLN A 139 -12.13 -2.42 14.27
N LEU A 140 -12.28 -3.56 14.94
CA LEU A 140 -11.91 -3.75 16.35
C LEU A 140 -10.39 -3.61 16.61
N VAL A 141 -9.56 -3.87 15.59
CA VAL A 141 -8.10 -3.80 15.69
C VAL A 141 -7.57 -2.45 15.18
N ILE A 142 -8.17 -1.90 14.12
CA ILE A 142 -7.65 -0.71 13.41
C ILE A 142 -8.01 0.59 14.10
N SER A 143 -9.19 0.68 14.73
CA SER A 143 -9.56 1.87 15.50
C SER A 143 -8.48 2.22 16.51
N THR A 144 -7.92 1.21 17.19
CA THR A 144 -6.78 1.36 18.11
C THR A 144 -5.47 1.76 17.41
N VAL A 145 -5.17 1.19 16.23
CA VAL A 145 -3.93 1.48 15.49
C VAL A 145 -3.95 2.88 14.86
N ALA A 146 -5.12 3.35 14.45
CA ALA A 146 -5.34 4.68 13.86
C ALA A 146 -5.31 5.82 14.90
N ASP A 147 -5.53 5.51 16.18
CA ASP A 147 -5.48 6.50 17.26
C ASP A 147 -4.04 6.90 17.64
N VAL A 148 -3.01 6.32 17.01
CA VAL A 148 -1.63 6.82 17.11
C VAL A 148 -1.47 8.00 16.16
N PRO A 149 -1.44 9.25 16.66
CA PRO A 149 -1.26 10.40 15.79
C PRO A 149 0.12 10.29 15.15
N THR A 150 0.21 10.50 13.83
CA THR A 150 1.44 10.45 12.99
C THR A 150 1.89 9.09 12.44
N ASP A 151 1.14 8.00 12.64
CA ASP A 151 1.43 6.73 11.95
C ASP A 151 0.86 6.74 10.52
N ALA A 152 1.66 7.20 9.55
CA ALA A 152 1.32 7.20 8.13
C ALA A 152 0.94 5.80 7.57
N ILE A 153 1.29 4.73 8.30
CA ILE A 153 0.94 3.36 7.94
C ILE A 153 -0.43 2.99 8.51
N ALA A 154 -0.81 3.52 9.68
CA ALA A 154 -2.19 3.41 10.15
C ALA A 154 -3.16 4.10 9.17
N ASP A 155 -2.77 5.26 8.62
CA ASP A 155 -3.49 5.93 7.53
C ASP A 155 -3.53 5.06 6.25
N TYR A 156 -2.43 4.41 5.88
CA TYR A 156 -2.39 3.47 4.76
C TYR A 156 -3.38 2.32 4.95
N LEU A 157 -3.40 1.71 6.14
CA LEU A 157 -4.30 0.61 6.48
C LEU A 157 -5.75 1.06 6.48
N PHE A 158 -6.05 2.22 7.07
CA PHE A 158 -7.37 2.80 7.06
C PHE A 158 -7.86 3.06 5.63
N ILE A 159 -7.06 3.73 4.79
CA ILE A 159 -7.41 4.03 3.39
C ILE A 159 -7.64 2.75 2.60
N LYS A 160 -6.82 1.71 2.81
CA LYS A 160 -6.95 0.44 2.06
C LYS A 160 -8.15 -0.40 2.51
N LEU A 161 -8.66 -0.20 3.72
CA LEU A 161 -9.76 -0.97 4.30
C LEU A 161 -11.11 -0.24 4.20
N ASP A 162 -11.09 1.09 4.21
CA ASP A 162 -12.26 1.95 3.95
C ASP A 162 -12.63 2.05 2.47
N GLN A 163 -11.77 1.53 1.58
CA GLN A 163 -12.21 1.19 0.23
C GLN A 163 -13.27 0.09 0.32
N LYS A 164 -14.54 0.48 0.43
CA LYS A 164 -15.67 -0.38 0.09
C LYS A 164 -15.31 -1.03 -1.24
N SER A 165 -15.39 -2.36 -1.26
CA SER A 165 -15.51 -3.10 -2.50
C SER A 165 -16.80 -2.61 -3.13
N GLU A 166 -16.72 -1.55 -3.94
CA GLU A 166 -17.77 -1.27 -4.91
C GLU A 166 -17.78 -2.50 -5.82
N GLU A 167 -18.83 -3.31 -5.66
CA GLU A 167 -19.16 -4.30 -6.68
C GLU A 167 -19.14 -3.58 -8.03
N PRO A 168 -18.54 -4.18 -9.07
CA PRO A 168 -18.59 -3.57 -10.37
C PRO A 168 -20.07 -3.44 -10.77
N ASP A 169 -20.48 -2.20 -11.05
CA ASP A 169 -21.87 -1.71 -11.17
C ASP A 169 -22.68 -2.32 -12.34
N TRP A 170 -22.25 -3.45 -12.90
CA TRP A 170 -23.00 -4.23 -13.89
C TRP A 170 -23.96 -5.25 -13.26
N LEU A 171 -23.97 -5.41 -11.94
CA LEU A 171 -24.92 -6.27 -11.21
C LEU A 171 -26.20 -5.55 -10.73
N ASN A 172 -26.28 -4.22 -10.86
CA ASN A 172 -27.46 -3.41 -10.49
C ASN A 172 -28.37 -3.02 -11.67
N LEU A 173 -28.20 -3.67 -12.83
CA LEU A 173 -29.09 -3.51 -13.99
C LEU A 173 -29.96 -4.77 -14.16
N LEU A 174 -30.94 -4.92 -13.27
CA LEU A 174 -32.18 -5.67 -13.53
C LEU A 174 -33.38 -4.85 -13.07
#